data_AF-A0A972MV50-F1
#
_entry.id   AF-A0A972MV50-F1
#
_cell.length_a   1.000
_cell.length_b   1.000
_cell.length_c   1.000
_cell.angle_alpha   90.00
_cell.angle_beta   90.00
_cell.angle_gamma   90.00
#
_symmetry.space_group_name_H-M   'P 1'
#
loop_
_entity.id
_entity.type
_entity.pdbx_description
1 polymer ?
#
loop_
_entity_poly.entity_id
_entity_poly.type
_entity_poly.pdbx_seq_one_letter_code
_entity_poly.pdbx_strand_id
1 'polypeptide(L)' 'MSTTETHEFQTEVNQLLKLMIHALYSNKEIFLRELVSNASDALDKLRFEAVSNDALTEGEDELFIQIEVDKAARTI' A
#
# COMPACT_ATOMS: atom_id res chain seq x y z
N MET A 1 11.53 22.73 2.52
CA MET A 1 10.22 22.05 2.43
C MET A 1 9.75 22.14 0.99
N SER A 2 9.35 21.02 0.39
CA SER A 2 8.84 20.99 -0.99
C SER A 2 7.48 21.70 -1.07
N THR A 3 7.16 22.30 -2.21
CA THR A 3 5.84 22.89 -2.51
C THR A 3 4.75 21.83 -2.51
N THR A 4 3.63 22.10 -1.84
CA THR A 4 2.45 21.21 -1.85
C THR A 4 1.69 21.37 -3.17
N GLU A 5 1.34 20.25 -3.79
CA GLU A 5 0.50 20.19 -4.99
C GLU A 5 -0.72 19.29 -4.71
N THR A 6 -1.90 19.72 -5.15
CA THR A 6 -3.15 18.98 -4.99
C THR A 6 -3.64 18.50 -6.34
N HIS A 7 -3.92 17.20 -6.46
CA HIS A 7 -4.45 16.58 -7.68
C HIS A 7 -5.88 16.07 -7.43
N GLU A 8 -6.81 16.36 -8.34
CA GLU A 8 -8.19 15.89 -8.24
C GLU A 8 -8.40 14.60 -9.03
N PHE A 9 -9.18 13.67 -8.45
CA PHE A 9 -9.62 12.48 -9.18
C PHE A 9 -10.61 12.86 -10.29
N GLN A 10 -10.44 12.23 -11.45
CA GLN A 10 -11.40 12.33 -12.55
C GLN A 10 -12.78 11.78 -12.12
N THR A 11 -13.84 12.29 -12.75
CA THR A 11 -15.23 11.99 -12.39
C THR A 11 -15.54 10.49 -12.42
N GLU A 12 -15.01 9.72 -13.39
CA GLU A 12 -15.23 8.26 -13.45
C GLU A 12 -14.61 7.53 -12.26
N VAL A 13 -13.40 7.93 -11.84
CA VAL A 13 -12.69 7.32 -10.71
C VAL A 13 -13.46 7.57 -9.40
N ASN A 14 -13.98 8.78 -9.22
CA ASN A 14 -14.81 9.12 -8.07
C ASN A 14 -16.10 8.26 -7.98
N GLN A 15 -16.72 7.95 -9.13
CA GLN A 15 -17.90 7.08 -9.17
C GLN A 15 -17.54 5.63 -8.84
N LEU A 16 -16.41 5.13 -9.37
CA LEU A 16 -15.90 3.80 -9.09
C LEU A 16 -15.58 3.62 -7.60
N LEU A 17 -14.87 4.58 -6.98
CA LEU A 17 -14.55 4.56 -5.55
C LEU A 17 -15.83 4.46 -4.70
N LYS A 18 -16.85 5.25 -5.01
CA LYS A 18 -18.15 5.18 -4.32
C LYS A 18 -18.78 3.79 -4.45
N LEU A 19 -18.79 3.20 -5.65
CA LEU A 19 -19.35 1.86 -5.86
C LEU A 19 -18.58 0.80 -5.05
N MET A 20 -17.25 0.84 -5.10
CA MET A 20 -16.38 -0.10 -4.40
C MET A 20 -16.57 -0.04 -2.88
N ILE A 21 -16.69 1.16 -2.30
CA ILE A 21 -16.92 1.34 -0.85
C ILE A 21 -18.20 0.63 -0.40
N HIS A 22 -19.27 0.71 -1.20
CA HIS A 22 -20.53 0.04 -0.87
C HIS A 22 -20.45 -1.47 -1.07
N ALA A 23 -19.77 -1.94 -2.13
CA ALA A 23 -19.62 -3.37 -2.42
C ALA A 23 -18.73 -4.11 -1.38
N LEU A 24 -17.69 -3.43 -0.87
CA LEU A 24 -16.77 -3.98 0.13
C LEU A 24 -17.27 -3.83 1.57
N TYR A 25 -18.38 -3.10 1.79
CA TYR A 25 -18.87 -2.79 3.13
C TYR A 25 -19.22 -4.03 3.97
N SER A 26 -19.58 -5.13 3.30
CA SER A 26 -19.86 -6.43 3.93
C SER A 26 -18.60 -7.19 4.35
N ASN A 27 -17.44 -6.85 3.78
CA ASN A 27 -16.16 -7.54 3.97
C ASN A 27 -15.04 -6.50 4.17
N LYS A 28 -15.12 -5.75 5.28
CA LYS A 28 -14.22 -4.62 5.57
C LYS A 28 -12.77 -5.06 5.73
N GLU A 29 -12.51 -6.34 5.97
CA GLU A 29 -11.17 -6.93 6.05
C GLU A 29 -10.43 -6.99 4.69
N ILE A 30 -11.14 -6.84 3.57
CA ILE A 30 -10.54 -6.94 2.23
C ILE A 30 -9.46 -5.87 2.01
N PHE A 31 -9.62 -4.63 2.51
CA PHE A 31 -8.58 -3.62 2.28
C PHE A 31 -7.22 -4.06 2.86
N LEU A 32 -7.23 -4.71 4.03
CA LEU A 32 -5.99 -5.15 4.66
C LEU A 32 -5.34 -6.28 3.86
N ARG A 33 -6.15 -7.19 3.30
CA ARG A 33 -5.68 -8.21 2.35
C ARG A 33 -5.00 -7.57 1.13
N GLU A 34 -5.64 -6.57 0.51
CA GLU A 34 -5.10 -5.89 -0.67
C GLU A 34 -3.79 -5.14 -0.35
N LEU A 35 -3.71 -4.46 0.80
CA LEU A 35 -2.49 -3.78 1.23
C LEU A 35 -1.34 -4.75 1.47
N VAL A 36 -1.59 -5.87 2.16
CA VAL A 36 -0.58 -6.91 2.39
C VAL A 36 -0.15 -7.54 1.06
N SER A 37 -1.07 -7.79 0.13
CA SER A 37 -0.75 -8.29 -1.21
C SER A 37 0.15 -7.31 -1.98
N ASN A 38 -0.19 -6.03 -1.99
CA ASN A 38 0.62 -4.99 -2.65
C ASN A 38 2.01 -4.86 -2.04
N ALA A 39 2.12 -4.96 -0.71
CA ALA A 39 3.39 -4.94 -0.01
C ALA A 39 4.24 -6.18 -0.36
N SER A 40 3.63 -7.38 -0.38
CA SER A 40 4.30 -8.62 -0.81
C SER A 40 4.84 -8.50 -2.24
N ASP A 41 4.03 -8.01 -3.17
CA ASP A 41 4.45 -7.78 -4.56
C ASP A 41 5.61 -6.78 -4.67
N ALA A 42 5.64 -5.76 -3.82
CA ALA A 42 6.73 -4.79 -3.77
C ALA A 42 8.03 -5.42 -3.24
N LEU A 43 7.95 -6.26 -2.20
CA LEU A 43 9.11 -6.99 -1.68
C LEU A 43 9.66 -7.97 -2.73
N ASP A 44 8.79 -8.68 -3.43
CA ASP A 44 9.19 -9.61 -4.49
C ASP A 44 9.86 -8.88 -5.67
N LYS A 45 9.34 -7.71 -6.07
CA LYS A 45 9.98 -6.87 -7.08
C LYS A 45 11.37 -6.41 -6.65
N LEU A 46 11.51 -5.93 -5.41
CA LEU A 46 12.81 -5.52 -4.88
C LEU A 46 13.80 -6.68 -4.86
N ARG A 47 13.38 -7.86 -4.40
CA ARG A 47 14.21 -9.07 -4.41
C ARG A 47 14.68 -9.43 -5.81
N PHE A 48 13.78 -9.35 -6.80
CA PHE A 48 14.11 -9.63 -8.19
C PHE A 48 15.13 -8.63 -8.75
N GLU A 49 14.95 -7.34 -8.50
CA GLU A 49 15.86 -6.29 -8.96
C GLU A 49 17.23 -6.38 -8.26
N ALA A 50 17.24 -6.74 -6.98
CA ALA A 50 18.47 -6.93 -6.19
C ALA A 50 19.38 -8.01 -6.77
N VAL A 51 18.86 -9.04 -7.45
CA VAL A 51 19.68 -10.05 -8.16
C VAL A 51 20.65 -9.41 -9.17
N SER A 52 20.25 -8.29 -9.77
CA SER A 52 21.07 -7.57 -10.77
C SER A 52 21.80 -6.36 -10.18
N ASN A 53 21.44 -5.93 -8.97
CA ASN A 53 22.00 -4.76 -8.31
C ASN A 53 21.97 -4.91 -6.79
N ASP A 54 23.04 -5.47 -6.24
CA ASP A 54 23.20 -5.71 -4.80
C ASP A 54 23.16 -4.43 -3.95
N ALA A 55 23.31 -3.24 -4.54
CA ALA A 55 23.21 -1.98 -3.81
C ALA A 55 21.77 -1.65 -3.36
N LEU A 56 20.75 -2.32 -3.93
CA LEU A 56 19.33 -2.05 -3.64
C LEU A 56 18.86 -2.58 -2.29
N THR A 57 19.56 -3.53 -1.69
CA THR A 57 19.20 -4.06 -0.37
C THR A 57 19.81 -3.27 0.78
N GLU A 58 20.73 -2.33 0.50
CA GLU A 58 21.42 -1.48 1.49
C GLU A 58 22.03 -2.26 2.70
N GLY A 59 22.27 -3.57 2.54
CA GLY A 59 22.76 -4.43 3.63
C GLY A 59 21.68 -4.96 4.58
N GLU A 60 20.40 -4.73 4.31
CA GLU A 60 19.28 -5.39 4.97
C GLU A 60 18.88 -6.67 4.20
N ASP A 61 19.16 -7.82 4.83
CA ASP A 61 18.83 -9.12 4.25
C ASP A 61 17.37 -9.54 4.51
N GLU A 62 16.71 -8.95 5.51
CA GLU A 62 15.37 -9.37 5.95
C GLU A 62 14.30 -8.33 5.62
N LEU A 63 13.61 -8.57 4.51
CA LEU A 63 12.42 -7.82 4.13
C LEU A 63 11.17 -8.37 4.83
N PHE A 64 10.39 -7.49 5.46
CA PHE A 64 9.16 -7.85 6.16
C PHE A 64 8.06 -6.80 5.96
N ILE A 65 6.82 -7.19 6.30
CA ILE A 65 5.66 -6.30 6.33
C ILE A 65 5.31 -6.07 7.80
N GLN A 66 5.33 -4.82 8.24
CA GLN A 66 4.96 -4.42 9.60
C GLN A 66 3.56 -3.80 9.61
N ILE A 67 2.76 -4.18 10.61
CA ILE A 67 1.41 -3.65 10.84
C ILE A 67 1.35 -3.16 12.29
N GLU A 68 0.98 -1.90 12.49
CA GLU A 68 0.91 -1.27 13.82
C GLU A 68 -0.47 -0.66 14.05
N VAL A 69 -1.04 -0.88 15.23
CA VAL A 69 -2.38 -0.37 15.54
C VAL A 69 -2.31 0.72 16.60
N ASP A 70 -2.76 1.92 16.26
CA ASP A 70 -2.97 3.00 17.22
C ASP A 70 -4.48 3.19 17.46
N LYS A 71 -4.92 2.73 18.63
CA LYS A 71 -6.32 2.85 19.05
C LYS A 71 -6.74 4.28 19.36
N ALA A 72 -5.82 5.12 19.84
CA ALA A 72 -6.11 6.50 20.19
C ALA A 72 -6.27 7.36 18.92
N ALA A 73 -5.37 7.18 17.95
CA ALA A 73 -5.44 7.83 16.64
C ALA A 73 -6.48 7.19 15.70
N ARG A 74 -6.96 5.98 16.02
CA ARG A 74 -7.86 5.15 15.20
C ARG A 74 -7.25 4.81 13.85
N THR A 75 -5.96 4.48 13.85
CA THR A 75 -5.20 4.06 12.68
C THR A 75 -4.72 2.62 12.83
N ILE A 76 -4.43 2.02 11.69
CA ILE A 76 -3.84 0.69 11.53
C ILE A 76 -2.64 0.81 10.57
#